data_AF-A0A257MUQ2-F1
#
_entry.id   AF-A0A257MUQ2-F1
#
_cell.length_a   1.000
_cell.length_b   1.000
_cell.length_c   1.000
_cell.angle_alpha   90.00
_cell.angle_beta   90.00
_cell.angle_gamma   90.00
#
_symmetry.space_group_name_H-M   'P 1'
#
loop_
_entity.id
_entity.type
_entity.pdbx_description
1 polymer ?
#
loop_
_entity_poly.entity_id
_entity_poly.type
_entity_poly.pdbx_seq_one_letter_code
_entity_poly.pdbx_strand_id
1 'polypeptide(L)'
;DAETLRDNLLASLASHVGHSHFDDDVTIFFVEHFERHHKKATVAENEQHEFDLVRIIDSFYRANPNSIAPNIMRQNLVFIAEANFSDLIPNLSKQGIRRVLPRNHAINTQLGWNNLLRQHQHINNDDLVAYLRHPTQHREFYFNHSDDKAFVLNDVESWLQDISLPNPDRLDAVVLLLDELIENGLYAAPRDGKGRQLYAKGTVRALSAGEVLRLSLSIQDSLLGISLTDSWGTLTPTVFLNRLARHIQGVGLDAGVGGGGLYLTWRMSDYLQLRVIPYKQTQVSAFLDLNNPFDEVAENGFQFLYHNEVHENINS
;
A
#
# COMPACT_ATOMS: atom_id res chain seq x y z
N ASP A 1 -10.28 -42.92 2.76
CA ASP A 1 -11.72 -42.73 2.60
C ASP A 1 -12.22 -41.85 3.73
N ALA A 2 -13.10 -40.90 3.45
CA ALA A 2 -13.53 -39.86 4.38
C ALA A 2 -14.23 -40.46 5.61
N GLU A 3 -14.99 -41.54 5.41
CA GLU A 3 -15.64 -42.27 6.51
C GLU A 3 -14.63 -42.94 7.45
N THR A 4 -13.59 -43.59 6.90
CA THR A 4 -12.54 -44.20 7.72
C THR A 4 -11.76 -43.16 8.54
N LEU A 5 -11.52 -41.97 7.97
CA LEU A 5 -10.79 -40.90 8.64
C LEU A 5 -11.63 -40.29 9.78
N ARG A 6 -12.93 -40.07 9.52
CA ARG A 6 -13.91 -39.63 10.52
C ARG A 6 -13.95 -40.59 11.70
N ASP A 7 -14.07 -41.89 11.42
CA ASP A 7 -14.21 -42.91 12.46
C ASP A 7 -12.94 -43.03 13.31
N ASN A 8 -11.75 -42.90 12.71
CA ASN A 8 -10.48 -42.85 13.45
C ASN A 8 -10.35 -41.59 14.33
N LEU A 9 -10.84 -40.44 13.86
CA LEU A 9 -10.85 -39.19 14.60
C LEU A 9 -11.79 -39.26 15.81
N LEU A 10 -13.00 -39.79 15.61
CA LEU A 10 -13.98 -40.00 16.68
C LEU A 10 -13.47 -41.01 17.72
N ALA A 11 -12.82 -42.10 17.28
CA ALA A 11 -12.22 -43.07 18.19
C ALA A 11 -11.07 -42.46 19.02
N SER A 12 -10.22 -41.64 18.40
CA SER A 12 -9.15 -40.92 19.11
C SER A 12 -9.72 -39.92 20.12
N LEU A 13 -10.79 -39.19 19.74
CA LEU A 13 -11.47 -38.24 20.61
C LEU A 13 -12.11 -38.95 21.82
N ALA A 14 -12.81 -40.06 21.59
CA ALA A 14 -13.41 -40.88 22.65
C ALA A 14 -12.35 -41.46 23.60
N SER A 15 -11.19 -41.89 23.07
CA SER A 15 -10.08 -42.35 23.90
C SER A 15 -9.44 -41.22 24.72
N HIS A 16 -9.41 -39.99 24.20
CA HIS A 16 -8.85 -38.84 24.90
C HIS A 16 -9.77 -38.33 26.01
N VAL A 17 -11.09 -38.30 25.75
CA VAL A 17 -12.10 -37.79 26.68
C VAL A 17 -12.54 -38.88 27.68
N GLY A 18 -12.27 -40.16 27.39
CA GLY A 18 -12.47 -41.27 28.32
C GLY A 18 -13.89 -41.84 28.35
N HIS A 19 -14.76 -41.38 27.45
CA HIS A 19 -16.10 -41.92 27.24
C HIS A 19 -16.51 -41.83 25.76
N SER A 20 -17.44 -42.69 25.36
CA SER A 20 -17.87 -42.86 23.95
C SER A 20 -19.13 -42.08 23.59
N HIS A 21 -19.64 -41.24 24.50
CA HIS A 21 -20.83 -40.40 24.29
C HIS A 21 -20.43 -38.93 24.40
N PHE A 22 -20.95 -38.09 23.52
CA PHE A 22 -20.73 -36.65 23.55
C PHE A 22 -22.09 -35.99 23.81
N ASP A 23 -22.19 -35.21 24.90
CA ASP A 23 -23.44 -34.53 25.28
C ASP A 23 -23.72 -33.29 24.41
N ASP A 24 -22.70 -32.81 23.68
CA ASP A 24 -22.78 -31.70 22.72
C ASP A 24 -22.70 -32.21 21.26
N ASP A 25 -23.32 -31.47 20.34
CA ASP A 25 -23.29 -31.76 18.91
C ASP A 25 -21.86 -31.60 18.32
N VAL A 26 -21.20 -32.73 18.04
CA VAL A 26 -19.88 -32.74 17.39
C VAL A 26 -20.04 -32.64 15.88
N THR A 27 -19.65 -31.50 15.29
CA THR A 27 -19.63 -31.33 13.82
C THR A 27 -18.21 -31.47 13.28
N ILE A 28 -17.99 -32.42 12.37
CA ILE A 28 -16.71 -32.64 11.69
C ILE A 28 -16.84 -32.21 10.23
N PHE A 29 -16.04 -31.23 9.82
CA PHE A 29 -15.96 -30.81 8.42
C PHE A 29 -14.78 -31.49 7.74
N PHE A 30 -15.05 -32.11 6.59
CA PHE A 30 -14.02 -32.67 5.72
C PHE A 30 -13.90 -31.81 4.47
N VAL A 31 -12.69 -31.34 4.17
CA VAL A 31 -12.40 -30.54 2.98
C VAL A 31 -11.46 -31.34 2.09
N GLU A 32 -11.98 -31.89 1.01
CA GLU A 32 -11.17 -32.52 -0.03
C GLU A 32 -10.57 -31.46 -0.94
N HIS A 33 -9.26 -31.23 -0.80
CA HIS A 33 -8.51 -30.41 -1.74
C HIS A 33 -8.05 -31.26 -2.93
N PHE A 34 -8.74 -31.12 -4.06
CA PHE A 34 -8.28 -31.72 -5.33
C PHE A 34 -7.24 -30.81 -5.97
N GLU A 35 -5.97 -31.12 -5.73
CA GLU A 35 -4.86 -30.51 -6.46
C GLU A 35 -4.95 -30.96 -7.93
N ARG A 36 -5.20 -30.02 -8.85
CA ARG A 36 -5.17 -30.32 -10.28
C ARG A 36 -3.73 -30.68 -10.67
N HIS A 37 -3.46 -31.97 -10.80
CA HIS A 37 -2.26 -32.45 -11.48
C HIS A 37 -2.32 -32.02 -12.95
N HIS A 38 -1.64 -30.92 -13.27
CA HIS A 38 -1.21 -30.67 -14.64
C HIS A 38 -0.37 -31.88 -15.07
N LYS A 39 -0.79 -32.53 -16.17
CA LYS A 39 -0.05 -33.63 -16.77
C LYS A 39 1.41 -33.21 -16.93
N LYS A 40 2.30 -33.99 -16.33
CA LYS A 40 3.76 -33.94 -16.51
C LYS A 40 4.10 -33.87 -18.00
N ALA A 41 4.33 -32.66 -18.51
CA ALA A 41 5.30 -32.45 -19.56
C ALA A 41 6.65 -32.30 -18.85
N THR A 42 7.65 -33.00 -19.36
CA THR A 42 9.00 -33.12 -18.83
C THR A 42 9.58 -31.74 -18.54
N VAL A 43 9.74 -31.42 -17.26
CA VAL A 43 10.27 -30.14 -16.78
C VAL A 43 11.76 -30.07 -17.09
N ALA A 44 12.13 -29.23 -18.05
CA ALA A 44 13.40 -28.53 -17.98
C ALA A 44 13.26 -27.46 -16.89
N GLU A 45 14.15 -27.48 -15.92
CA GLU A 45 14.23 -26.50 -14.84
C GLU A 45 14.45 -25.10 -15.41
N ASN A 46 13.38 -24.33 -15.69
CA ASN A 46 13.43 -22.88 -15.94
C ASN A 46 12.04 -22.20 -16.11
N GLU A 47 11.03 -22.56 -15.32
CA GLU A 47 9.77 -21.79 -15.31
C GLU A 47 9.63 -21.01 -13.99
N GLN A 48 10.16 -19.79 -14.00
CA GLN A 48 9.64 -18.71 -13.18
C GLN A 48 8.12 -18.68 -13.40
N HIS A 49 7.32 -18.77 -12.34
CA HIS A 49 5.88 -18.55 -12.45
C HIS A 49 5.63 -17.15 -13.00
N GLU A 50 5.36 -17.06 -14.29
CA GLU A 50 5.00 -15.85 -14.99
C GLU A 50 3.54 -15.55 -14.61
N PHE A 51 3.34 -14.80 -13.52
CA PHE A 51 2.02 -14.26 -13.22
C PHE A 51 1.68 -13.26 -14.32
N ASP A 52 0.61 -13.53 -15.08
CA ASP A 52 0.12 -12.67 -16.16
C ASP A 52 -0.30 -11.31 -15.61
N LEU A 53 0.64 -10.37 -15.61
CA LEU A 53 0.39 -8.97 -15.34
C LEU A 53 -0.55 -8.43 -16.42
N VAL A 54 -1.74 -8.00 -16.02
CA VAL A 54 -2.70 -7.38 -16.93
C VAL A 54 -2.42 -5.89 -17.02
N ARG A 55 -2.14 -5.41 -18.22
CA ARG A 55 -1.93 -3.98 -18.50
C ARG A 55 -3.13 -3.42 -19.23
N ILE A 56 -3.77 -2.40 -18.66
CA ILE A 56 -4.82 -1.63 -19.33
C ILE A 56 -4.21 -0.32 -19.76
N ILE A 57 -4.35 0.01 -21.05
CA ILE A 57 -3.89 1.27 -21.61
C ILE A 57 -5.06 2.26 -21.61
N ASP A 58 -4.75 3.52 -21.36
CA ASP A 58 -5.70 4.64 -21.32
C ASP A 58 -6.70 4.66 -22.48
N SER A 59 -6.23 4.62 -23.73
CA SER A 59 -7.07 4.64 -24.94
C SER A 59 -8.10 3.50 -24.97
N PHE A 60 -7.71 2.30 -24.56
CA PHE A 60 -8.61 1.15 -24.47
C PHE A 60 -9.65 1.33 -23.35
N TYR A 61 -9.22 1.79 -22.18
CA TYR A 61 -10.10 1.99 -21.04
C TYR A 61 -11.14 3.08 -21.28
N ARG A 62 -10.75 4.21 -21.88
CA ARG A 62 -11.67 5.29 -22.24
C ARG A 62 -12.73 4.82 -23.24
N ALA A 63 -12.39 3.92 -24.15
CA ALA A 63 -13.36 3.31 -25.07
C ALA A 63 -14.29 2.31 -24.38
N ASN A 64 -13.81 1.58 -23.37
CA ASN A 64 -14.58 0.52 -22.68
C ASN A 64 -14.40 0.57 -21.16
N PRO A 65 -14.93 1.62 -20.49
CA PRO A 65 -14.62 1.88 -19.10
C PRO A 65 -15.03 0.72 -18.18
N ASN A 66 -16.09 -0.04 -18.47
CA ASN A 66 -16.64 -1.04 -17.55
C ASN A 66 -16.08 -2.48 -17.74
N SER A 67 -14.99 -2.66 -18.49
CA SER A 67 -14.62 -3.98 -19.05
C SER A 67 -13.69 -4.87 -18.20
N ILE A 68 -13.48 -4.58 -16.92
CA ILE A 68 -12.55 -5.41 -16.12
C ILE A 68 -13.20 -6.71 -15.69
N ALA A 69 -12.62 -7.82 -16.13
CA ALA A 69 -13.10 -9.14 -15.77
C ALA A 69 -13.00 -9.38 -14.25
N PRO A 70 -14.03 -9.96 -13.62
CA PRO A 70 -14.08 -10.13 -12.16
C PRO A 70 -13.02 -11.10 -11.62
N ASN A 71 -12.50 -11.99 -12.46
CA ASN A 71 -11.49 -13.00 -12.12
C ASN A 71 -10.04 -12.45 -12.11
N ILE A 72 -9.82 -11.19 -12.51
CA ILE A 72 -8.49 -10.58 -12.49
C ILE A 72 -8.19 -10.10 -11.06
N MET A 73 -7.15 -10.68 -10.45
CA MET A 73 -6.60 -10.18 -9.18
C MET A 73 -6.20 -8.71 -9.33
N ARG A 74 -6.72 -7.84 -8.46
CA ARG A 74 -6.51 -6.38 -8.59
C ARG A 74 -5.04 -6.00 -8.38
N GLN A 75 -4.28 -6.83 -7.66
CA GLN A 75 -2.83 -6.68 -7.59
C GLN A 75 -2.11 -6.86 -8.93
N ASN A 76 -2.61 -7.70 -9.83
CA ASN A 76 -1.97 -8.00 -11.11
C ASN A 76 -2.35 -7.00 -12.21
N LEU A 77 -3.28 -6.11 -11.91
CA LEU A 77 -3.79 -5.12 -12.84
C LEU A 77 -3.04 -3.80 -12.70
N VAL A 78 -2.48 -3.32 -13.82
CA VAL A 78 -1.83 -1.99 -13.90
C VAL A 78 -2.47 -1.18 -15.01
N PHE A 79 -2.91 0.02 -14.66
CA PHE A 79 -3.33 1.02 -15.62
C PHE A 79 -2.12 1.86 -16.05
N ILE A 80 -1.85 1.88 -17.35
CA ILE A 80 -0.79 2.68 -17.96
C ILE A 80 -1.44 3.92 -18.57
N ALA A 81 -1.22 5.07 -17.93
CA ALA A 81 -1.78 6.34 -18.38
C ALA A 81 -0.90 6.94 -19.50
N GLU A 82 -1.49 7.22 -20.67
CA GLU A 82 -0.79 7.83 -21.80
C GLU A 82 -0.92 9.35 -21.82
N ALA A 83 -2.01 9.85 -21.22
CA ALA A 83 -2.31 11.25 -20.98
C ALA A 83 -2.75 11.45 -19.52
N ASN A 84 -3.27 12.65 -19.22
CA ASN A 84 -3.92 12.94 -17.95
C ASN A 84 -5.08 11.94 -17.73
N PHE A 85 -5.15 11.39 -16.52
CA PHE A 85 -6.04 10.37 -16.00
C PHE A 85 -6.79 10.79 -14.72
N SER A 86 -6.62 12.00 -14.16
CA SER A 86 -7.36 12.40 -12.95
C SER A 86 -8.88 12.25 -13.12
N ASP A 87 -9.39 12.56 -14.30
CA ASP A 87 -10.81 12.39 -14.67
C ASP A 87 -11.27 10.93 -14.61
N LEU A 88 -10.34 9.97 -14.74
CA LEU A 88 -10.61 8.54 -14.67
C LEU A 88 -10.61 8.01 -13.23
N ILE A 89 -9.97 8.69 -12.26
CA ILE A 89 -9.82 8.21 -10.89
C ILE A 89 -11.15 7.80 -10.23
N PRO A 90 -12.26 8.55 -10.36
CA PRO A 90 -13.54 8.11 -9.81
C PRO A 90 -14.01 6.76 -10.36
N ASN A 91 -13.77 6.48 -11.64
CA ASN A 91 -14.14 5.21 -12.26
C ASN A 91 -13.14 4.08 -11.91
N LEU A 92 -11.84 4.39 -11.94
CA LEU A 92 -10.78 3.48 -11.48
C LEU A 92 -11.05 3.03 -10.04
N SER A 93 -11.48 3.95 -9.16
CA SER A 93 -11.88 3.68 -7.78
C SER A 93 -13.03 2.67 -7.69
N LYS A 94 -14.12 2.88 -8.45
CA LYS A 94 -15.27 1.96 -8.47
C LYS A 94 -14.86 0.55 -8.87
N GLN A 95 -13.88 0.42 -9.77
CA GLN A 95 -13.45 -0.87 -10.29
C GLN A 95 -12.31 -1.51 -9.50
N GLY A 96 -11.79 -0.80 -8.50
CA GLY A 96 -10.65 -1.25 -7.70
C GLY A 96 -9.31 -1.22 -8.45
N ILE A 97 -9.19 -0.43 -9.53
CA ILE A 97 -7.89 -0.20 -10.16
C ILE A 97 -7.08 0.70 -9.23
N ARG A 98 -6.00 0.13 -8.71
CA ARG A 98 -5.20 0.73 -7.63
C ARG A 98 -3.71 0.86 -7.95
N ARG A 99 -3.33 0.57 -9.19
CA ARG A 99 -1.97 0.71 -9.71
C ARG A 99 -2.05 1.50 -11.01
N VAL A 100 -1.66 2.77 -10.96
CA VAL A 100 -1.77 3.74 -12.04
C VAL A 100 -0.39 4.32 -12.30
N LEU A 101 0.18 4.03 -13.46
CA LEU A 101 1.54 4.44 -13.83
C LEU A 101 1.51 5.25 -15.13
N PRO A 102 1.89 6.54 -15.11
CA PRO A 102 2.00 7.32 -16.32
C PRO A 102 3.17 6.84 -17.18
N ARG A 103 2.91 6.61 -18.47
CA ARG A 103 3.84 5.97 -19.40
C ARG A 103 5.14 6.77 -19.58
N ASN A 104 5.02 8.10 -19.59
CA ASN A 104 6.11 9.00 -19.99
C ASN A 104 6.69 9.79 -18.80
N HIS A 105 6.40 9.40 -17.56
CA HIS A 105 6.95 10.09 -16.39
C HIS A 105 8.40 9.68 -16.13
N ALA A 106 9.32 10.64 -16.03
CA ALA A 106 10.76 10.39 -15.88
C ALA A 106 11.08 9.51 -14.67
N ILE A 107 10.42 9.77 -13.53
CA ILE A 107 10.61 9.00 -12.30
C ILE A 107 10.33 7.50 -12.49
N ASN A 108 9.39 7.11 -13.36
CA ASN A 108 9.08 5.69 -13.58
C ASN A 108 10.24 4.97 -14.27
N THR A 109 10.99 5.70 -15.09
CA THR A 109 12.22 5.20 -15.72
C THR A 109 13.34 5.10 -14.69
N GLN A 110 13.49 6.11 -13.83
CA GLN A 110 14.51 6.13 -12.77
C GLN A 110 14.31 5.01 -11.73
N LEU A 111 13.06 4.79 -11.28
CA LEU A 111 12.68 3.70 -10.37
C LEU A 111 12.76 2.32 -11.05
N GLY A 112 12.68 2.30 -12.39
CA GLY A 112 12.75 1.11 -13.22
C GLY A 112 11.41 0.40 -13.36
N TRP A 113 10.89 0.33 -14.60
CA TRP A 113 9.62 -0.33 -14.92
C TRP A 113 9.50 -1.77 -14.42
N ASN A 114 10.57 -2.56 -14.48
CA ASN A 114 10.53 -3.93 -13.97
C ASN A 114 10.30 -3.98 -12.46
N ASN A 115 10.91 -3.07 -11.69
CA ASN A 115 10.67 -2.97 -10.25
C ASN A 115 9.22 -2.56 -9.99
N LEU A 116 8.76 -1.48 -10.62
CA LEU A 116 7.39 -0.96 -10.47
C LEU A 116 6.33 -2.03 -10.75
N LEU A 117 6.49 -2.79 -11.83
CA LEU A 117 5.50 -3.80 -12.24
C LEU A 117 5.50 -5.03 -11.34
N ARG A 118 6.66 -5.43 -10.80
CA ARG A 118 6.82 -6.63 -9.95
C ARG A 118 6.68 -6.35 -8.45
N GLN A 119 6.54 -5.10 -8.03
CA GLN A 119 6.56 -4.71 -6.62
C GLN A 119 5.45 -5.35 -5.76
N HIS A 120 4.35 -5.79 -6.37
CA HIS A 120 3.28 -6.56 -5.73
C HIS A 120 3.71 -7.98 -5.30
N GLN A 121 4.83 -8.50 -5.82
CA GLN A 121 5.34 -9.84 -5.51
C GLN A 121 6.15 -9.88 -4.21
N HIS A 122 6.56 -8.72 -3.70
CA HIS A 122 7.38 -8.60 -2.50
C HIS A 122 6.50 -8.27 -1.29
N ILE A 123 6.43 -9.12 -0.27
CA ILE A 123 5.53 -8.89 0.88
C ILE A 123 6.24 -8.09 1.98
N ASN A 124 7.47 -8.45 2.33
CA ASN A 124 8.19 -7.90 3.49
C ASN A 124 9.41 -7.05 3.10
N ASN A 125 9.39 -6.43 1.92
CA ASN A 125 10.53 -5.66 1.46
C ASN A 125 10.38 -4.19 1.88
N ASP A 126 11.49 -3.60 2.33
CA ASP A 126 11.55 -2.16 2.49
C ASP A 126 11.56 -1.52 1.10
N ASP A 127 10.49 -0.79 0.78
CA ASP A 127 10.33 -0.16 -0.53
C ASP A 127 11.50 0.76 -0.90
N LEU A 128 12.13 1.46 0.06
CA LEU A 128 13.27 2.31 -0.25
C LEU A 128 14.47 1.48 -0.71
N VAL A 129 14.76 0.36 -0.03
CA VAL A 129 15.87 -0.53 -0.41
C VAL A 129 15.65 -1.15 -1.80
N ALA A 130 14.39 -1.42 -2.17
CA ALA A 130 14.05 -1.96 -3.48
C ALA A 130 14.39 -0.99 -4.63
N TYR A 131 14.10 0.29 -4.43
CA TYR A 131 14.24 1.33 -5.45
C TYR A 131 15.57 2.09 -5.39
N LEU A 132 16.08 2.36 -4.20
CA LEU A 132 17.30 3.13 -3.90
C LEU A 132 18.36 2.18 -3.32
N ARG A 133 18.96 1.36 -4.18
CA ARG A 133 19.87 0.27 -3.76
C ARG A 133 21.21 0.76 -3.21
N HIS A 134 21.64 1.95 -3.61
CA HIS A 134 22.93 2.52 -3.25
C HIS A 134 22.77 3.99 -2.85
N PRO A 135 22.02 4.28 -1.77
CA PRO A 135 21.76 5.66 -1.38
C PRO A 135 23.07 6.31 -0.94
N THR A 136 23.29 7.55 -1.37
CA THR A 136 24.44 8.35 -0.94
C THR A 136 24.21 8.93 0.45
N GLN A 137 22.95 9.10 0.85
CA GLN A 137 22.55 9.56 2.17
C GLN A 137 21.33 8.80 2.67
N HIS A 138 21.28 8.56 3.98
CA HIS A 138 20.21 7.83 4.63
C HIS A 138 19.98 8.35 6.05
N ARG A 139 18.70 8.44 6.44
CA ARG A 139 18.24 8.80 7.79
C ARG A 139 17.09 7.89 8.18
N GLU A 140 17.06 7.49 9.45
CA GLU A 140 15.97 6.70 10.01
C GLU A 140 15.60 7.25 11.39
N PHE A 141 14.30 7.32 11.66
CA PHE A 141 13.73 7.79 12.91
C PHE A 141 12.68 6.80 13.41
N TYR A 142 12.71 6.54 14.71
CA TYR A 142 11.70 5.74 15.40
C TYR A 142 10.96 6.64 16.37
N PHE A 143 9.64 6.60 16.31
CA PHE A 143 8.78 7.39 17.18
C PHE A 143 8.43 6.54 18.40
N ASN A 144 8.55 7.15 19.58
CA ASN A 144 8.01 6.60 20.83
C ASN A 144 6.90 7.50 21.38
N HIS A 145 6.84 8.75 20.92
CA HIS A 145 5.86 9.74 21.35
C HIS A 145 5.48 10.68 20.20
N SER A 146 4.28 11.28 20.26
CA SER A 146 3.83 12.27 19.29
C SER A 146 4.71 13.53 19.27
N ASP A 147 5.34 13.86 20.39
CA ASP A 147 6.20 15.04 20.53
C ASP A 147 7.52 14.91 19.75
N ASP A 148 7.91 13.68 19.38
CA ASP A 148 9.08 13.41 18.55
C ASP A 148 8.92 14.06 17.16
N LYS A 149 7.68 14.30 16.71
CA LYS A 149 7.34 14.89 15.40
C LYS A 149 8.08 16.21 15.14
N ALA A 150 8.05 17.15 16.09
CA ALA A 150 8.65 18.46 15.89
C ALA A 150 10.18 18.36 15.73
N PHE A 151 10.81 17.50 16.52
CA PHE A 151 12.25 17.23 16.40
C PHE A 151 12.59 16.61 15.04
N VAL A 152 11.86 15.57 14.64
CA VAL A 152 12.11 14.86 13.37
C VAL A 152 11.93 15.78 12.17
N LEU A 153 10.88 16.61 12.14
CA LEU A 153 10.66 17.55 11.05
C LEU A 153 11.80 18.57 10.94
N ASN A 154 12.22 19.16 12.06
CA ASN A 154 13.33 20.12 12.08
C ASN A 154 14.66 19.49 11.66
N ASP A 155 14.96 18.26 12.09
CA ASP A 155 16.18 17.55 11.72
C ASP A 155 16.22 17.26 10.21
N VAL A 156 15.10 16.78 9.65
CA VAL A 156 14.99 16.52 8.21
C VAL A 156 15.09 17.81 7.40
N GLU A 157 14.43 18.89 7.83
CA GLU A 157 14.51 20.19 7.16
C GLU A 157 15.95 20.71 7.11
N SER A 158 16.63 20.74 8.27
CA SER A 158 18.03 21.15 8.36
C SER A 158 18.93 20.26 7.49
N TRP A 159 18.73 18.94 7.53
CA TRP A 159 19.50 18.00 6.74
C TRP A 159 19.33 18.25 5.23
N LEU A 160 18.11 18.50 4.76
CA LEU A 160 17.87 18.79 3.35
C LEU A 160 18.41 20.15 2.91
N GLN A 161 18.36 21.16 3.79
CA GLN A 161 18.97 22.47 3.54
C GLN A 161 20.49 22.35 3.36
N ASP A 162 21.17 21.54 4.17
CA ASP A 162 22.62 21.32 4.07
C ASP A 162 23.06 20.71 2.74
N ILE A 163 22.20 19.92 2.09
CA ILE A 163 22.47 19.28 0.79
C ILE A 163 22.37 20.27 -0.37
N SER A 164 21.95 21.52 -0.11
CA SER A 164 21.79 22.58 -1.10
C SER A 164 20.85 22.18 -2.23
N LEU A 165 19.58 21.93 -1.88
CA LEU A 165 18.54 21.62 -2.86
C LEU A 165 18.46 22.70 -3.94
N PRO A 166 18.39 22.34 -5.23
CA PRO A 166 18.30 23.32 -6.30
C PRO A 166 16.93 24.03 -6.34
N ASN A 167 15.90 23.47 -5.68
CA ASN A 167 14.56 24.03 -5.65
C ASN A 167 14.02 24.14 -4.20
N PRO A 168 13.77 25.35 -3.68
CA PRO A 168 13.25 25.54 -2.32
C PRO A 168 11.79 25.08 -2.15
N ASP A 169 10.94 25.16 -3.19
CA ASP A 169 9.54 24.71 -3.13
C ASP A 169 9.46 23.19 -2.85
N ARG A 170 10.49 22.43 -3.25
CA ARG A 170 10.60 21.01 -2.92
C ARG A 170 10.85 20.75 -1.45
N LEU A 171 11.56 21.64 -0.75
CA LEU A 171 11.74 21.51 0.69
C LEU A 171 10.40 21.64 1.41
N ASP A 172 9.64 22.69 1.09
CA ASP A 172 8.31 22.92 1.67
C ASP A 172 7.36 21.75 1.39
N ALA A 173 7.37 21.23 0.16
CA ALA A 173 6.59 20.05 -0.21
C ALA A 173 6.98 18.81 0.60
N VAL A 174 8.28 18.59 0.83
CA VAL A 174 8.77 17.46 1.65
C VAL A 174 8.35 17.61 3.10
N VAL A 175 8.51 18.78 3.71
CA VAL A 175 8.13 19.03 5.11
C VAL A 175 6.62 18.82 5.30
N LEU A 176 5.79 19.35 4.40
CA LEU A 176 4.34 19.13 4.43
C LEU A 176 3.96 17.66 4.25
N LEU A 177 4.62 16.96 3.32
CA LEU A 177 4.40 15.53 3.11
C LEU A 177 4.74 14.72 4.36
N LEU A 178 5.87 15.02 5.02
CA LEU A 178 6.29 14.37 6.25
C LEU A 178 5.30 14.63 7.39
N ASP A 179 4.84 15.87 7.54
CA ASP A 179 3.84 16.24 8.54
C ASP A 179 2.58 15.38 8.40
N GLU A 180 2.03 15.30 7.19
CA GLU A 180 0.84 14.52 6.90
C GLU A 180 1.06 13.01 7.03
N LEU A 181 2.23 12.49 6.63
CA LEU A 181 2.58 11.08 6.83
C LEU A 181 2.61 10.73 8.32
N ILE A 182 3.37 11.49 9.12
CA ILE A 182 3.52 11.25 10.56
C ILE A 182 2.17 11.37 11.27
N GLU A 183 1.37 12.40 10.95
CA GLU A 183 0.00 12.55 11.48
C GLU A 183 -0.89 11.34 11.16
N ASN A 184 -0.81 10.83 9.93
CA ASN A 184 -1.58 9.65 9.54
C ASN A 184 -1.14 8.40 10.30
N GLY A 185 0.17 8.20 10.47
CA GLY A 185 0.71 7.09 11.25
C GLY A 185 0.35 7.15 12.74
N LEU A 186 0.39 8.35 13.34
CA LEU A 186 0.09 8.56 14.76
C LEU A 186 -1.40 8.46 15.11
N TYR A 187 -2.29 8.93 14.22
CA TYR A 187 -3.71 9.13 14.58
C TYR A 187 -4.71 8.48 13.61
N ALA A 188 -4.38 8.36 12.33
CA ALA A 188 -5.33 7.85 11.34
C ALA A 188 -5.26 6.32 11.17
N ALA A 189 -4.08 5.74 11.30
CA ALA A 189 -3.81 4.31 11.20
C ALA A 189 -4.29 3.50 12.41
N PRO A 190 -4.13 3.97 13.68
CA PRO A 190 -4.65 3.26 14.84
C PRO A 190 -6.17 3.17 14.84
N ARG A 191 -6.70 1.95 14.68
CA ARG A 191 -8.14 1.67 14.68
C ARG A 191 -8.49 0.48 15.55
N ASP A 192 -9.65 0.54 16.18
CA ASP A 192 -10.20 -0.58 16.92
C ASP A 192 -10.71 -1.69 15.98
N GLY A 193 -11.10 -2.84 16.54
CA GLY A 193 -11.67 -3.95 15.77
C GLY A 193 -12.99 -3.63 15.03
N LYS A 194 -13.58 -2.45 15.27
CA LYS A 194 -14.77 -1.93 14.55
C LYS A 194 -14.40 -0.87 13.50
N GLY A 195 -13.11 -0.64 13.27
CA GLY A 195 -12.60 0.36 12.33
C GLY A 195 -12.68 1.80 12.81
N ARG A 196 -13.01 2.04 14.10
CA ARG A 196 -13.07 3.39 14.69
C ARG A 196 -11.67 3.86 15.07
N GLN A 197 -11.37 5.13 14.86
CA GLN A 197 -10.09 5.72 15.27
C GLN A 197 -9.90 5.60 16.79
N LEU A 198 -8.71 5.19 17.20
CA LEU A 198 -8.36 5.07 18.63
C LEU A 198 -7.96 6.42 19.24
N TYR A 199 -7.38 7.31 18.45
CA TYR A 199 -6.84 8.58 18.90
C TYR A 199 -7.37 9.73 18.05
N ALA A 200 -7.62 10.88 18.69
CA ALA A 200 -8.01 12.08 17.99
C ALA A 200 -6.77 12.80 17.42
N LYS A 201 -6.90 13.40 16.23
CA LYS A 201 -5.80 14.13 15.58
C LYS A 201 -5.29 15.25 16.50
N GLY A 202 -3.96 15.40 16.57
CA GLY A 202 -3.29 16.45 17.35
C GLY A 202 -3.28 16.26 18.86
N THR A 203 -3.79 15.12 19.38
CA THR A 203 -3.70 14.82 20.81
C THR A 203 -2.33 14.28 21.18
N VAL A 204 -1.74 14.76 22.27
CA VAL A 204 -0.46 14.27 22.76
C VAL A 204 -0.60 12.80 23.19
N ARG A 205 0.27 11.92 22.67
CA ARG A 205 0.24 10.49 22.99
C ARG A 205 1.60 9.81 22.92
N ALA A 206 1.77 8.80 23.78
CA ALA A 206 2.81 7.79 23.62
C ALA A 206 2.37 6.67 22.68
N LEU A 207 3.34 6.03 22.03
CA LEU A 207 3.13 4.76 21.33
C LEU A 207 3.13 3.63 22.36
N SER A 208 2.19 2.70 22.22
CA SER A 208 2.13 1.49 23.06
C SER A 208 3.30 0.55 22.74
N ALA A 209 3.67 -0.36 23.63
CA ALA A 209 4.83 -1.26 23.45
C ALA A 209 4.78 -2.17 22.18
N GLY A 210 3.59 -2.39 21.60
CA GLY A 210 3.41 -3.13 20.34
C GLY A 210 3.18 -2.24 19.12
N GLU A 211 3.17 -0.92 19.29
CA GLU A 211 3.06 0.04 18.20
C GLU A 211 4.45 0.40 17.69
N VAL A 212 4.62 0.32 16.39
CA VAL A 212 5.82 0.79 15.70
C VAL A 212 5.39 1.91 14.76
N LEU A 213 6.13 3.00 14.78
CA LEU A 213 6.10 4.02 13.75
C LEU A 213 7.54 4.40 13.41
N ARG A 214 7.91 4.23 12.15
CA ARG A 214 9.28 4.39 11.67
C ARG A 214 9.29 5.21 10.39
N LEU A 215 10.09 6.27 10.36
CA LEU A 215 10.34 7.07 9.18
C LEU A 215 11.74 6.76 8.66
N SER A 216 11.86 6.50 7.36
CA SER A 216 13.14 6.35 6.67
C SER A 216 13.20 7.31 5.49
N LEU A 217 14.35 7.95 5.29
CA LEU A 217 14.63 8.80 4.14
C LEU A 217 15.94 8.35 3.50
N SER A 218 15.97 8.33 2.17
CA SER A 218 17.15 7.95 1.41
C SER A 218 17.28 8.82 0.18
N ILE A 219 18.50 9.21 -0.18
CA ILE A 219 18.77 9.99 -1.40
C ILE A 219 19.71 9.19 -2.30
N GLN A 220 19.35 9.05 -3.57
CA GLN A 220 20.21 8.48 -4.61
C GLN A 220 19.98 9.25 -5.92
N ASP A 221 21.03 9.73 -6.57
CA ASP A 221 20.96 10.37 -7.89
C ASP A 221 19.84 11.44 -7.99
N SER A 222 19.81 12.39 -7.04
CA SER A 222 18.76 13.42 -6.82
C SER A 222 17.36 12.93 -6.45
N LEU A 223 17.11 11.63 -6.41
CA LEU A 223 15.84 11.07 -5.99
C LEU A 223 15.81 10.92 -4.47
N LEU A 224 14.90 11.66 -3.82
CA LEU A 224 14.54 11.48 -2.43
C LEU A 224 13.43 10.44 -2.32
N GLY A 225 13.71 9.35 -1.61
CA GLY A 225 12.70 8.40 -1.15
C GLY A 225 12.40 8.64 0.32
N ILE A 226 11.11 8.74 0.64
CA ILE A 226 10.57 8.87 1.99
C ILE A 226 9.69 7.66 2.24
N SER A 227 9.83 7.00 3.39
CA SER A 227 9.00 5.85 3.76
C SER A 227 8.60 5.92 5.22
N LEU A 228 7.30 5.99 5.49
CA LEU A 228 6.74 5.82 6.83
C LEU A 228 6.12 4.43 6.96
N THR A 229 6.53 3.68 7.99
CA THR A 229 6.01 2.35 8.30
C THR A 229 5.34 2.33 9.66
N ASP A 230 4.09 1.87 9.72
CA ASP A 230 3.34 1.60 10.95
C ASP A 230 3.04 0.11 11.13
N SER A 231 2.73 -0.33 12.35
CA SER A 231 2.36 -1.71 12.68
C SER A 231 0.85 -2.00 12.69
N TRP A 232 0.04 -1.18 12.01
CA TRP A 232 -1.43 -1.28 12.06
C TRP A 232 -2.03 -1.99 10.86
N GLY A 233 -1.60 -1.66 9.64
CA GLY A 233 -2.12 -2.28 8.41
C GLY A 233 -3.64 -2.11 8.22
N THR A 234 -4.20 -0.98 8.65
CA THR A 234 -5.65 -0.72 8.63
C THR A 234 -6.13 0.02 7.39
N LEU A 235 -5.21 0.57 6.59
CA LEU A 235 -5.54 1.30 5.37
C LEU A 235 -5.99 0.32 4.27
N THR A 236 -7.15 0.56 3.68
CA THR A 236 -7.66 -0.26 2.56
C THR A 236 -7.56 0.49 1.24
N PRO A 237 -7.46 -0.24 0.11
CA PRO A 237 -7.47 0.35 -1.23
C PRO A 237 -8.70 1.23 -1.45
N THR A 238 -9.87 0.75 -1.03
CA THR A 238 -11.14 1.46 -1.14
C THR A 238 -11.10 2.80 -0.41
N VAL A 239 -10.55 2.85 0.81
CA VAL A 239 -10.41 4.11 1.57
C VAL A 239 -9.48 5.08 0.84
N PHE A 240 -8.36 4.61 0.33
CA PHE A 240 -7.40 5.43 -0.40
C PHE A 240 -8.00 6.00 -1.70
N LEU A 241 -8.56 5.14 -2.56
CA LEU A 241 -9.13 5.54 -3.84
C LEU A 241 -10.34 6.46 -3.68
N ASN A 242 -11.20 6.21 -2.70
CA ASN A 242 -12.33 7.10 -2.38
C ASN A 242 -11.85 8.47 -1.89
N ARG A 243 -10.74 8.54 -1.15
CA ARG A 243 -10.16 9.83 -0.74
C ARG A 243 -9.62 10.60 -1.94
N LEU A 244 -8.90 9.94 -2.85
CA LEU A 244 -8.43 10.57 -4.09
C LEU A 244 -9.60 11.08 -4.94
N ALA A 245 -10.60 10.22 -5.21
CA ALA A 245 -11.75 10.56 -6.05
C ALA A 245 -12.53 11.77 -5.52
N ARG A 246 -12.79 11.84 -4.21
CA ARG A 246 -13.52 12.97 -3.60
C ARG A 246 -12.80 14.31 -3.78
N HIS A 247 -11.47 14.33 -3.65
CA HIS A 247 -10.69 15.56 -3.81
C HIS A 247 -10.66 16.03 -5.26
N ILE A 248 -10.50 15.11 -6.20
CA ILE A 248 -10.53 15.42 -7.64
C ILE A 248 -11.91 15.96 -8.05
N GLN A 249 -12.99 15.44 -7.46
CA GLN A 249 -14.35 15.92 -7.71
C GLN A 249 -14.70 17.23 -7.00
N GLY A 250 -13.76 17.84 -6.26
CA GLY A 250 -13.99 19.08 -5.53
C GLY A 250 -14.84 18.94 -4.25
N VAL A 251 -15.12 17.71 -3.81
CA VAL A 251 -15.93 17.38 -2.61
C VAL A 251 -15.05 17.14 -1.38
N GLY A 252 -13.71 17.12 -1.53
CA GLY A 252 -12.75 16.77 -0.48
C GLY A 252 -12.27 17.93 0.40
N LEU A 253 -12.56 19.18 0.06
CA LEU A 253 -12.03 20.38 0.73
C LEU A 253 -12.97 20.98 1.81
N ASP A 254 -14.08 20.30 2.12
CA ASP A 254 -15.00 20.76 3.17
C ASP A 254 -14.32 20.73 4.55
N ALA A 255 -14.29 21.87 5.24
CA ALA A 255 -13.73 21.99 6.57
C ALA A 255 -14.39 20.97 7.53
N GLY A 256 -13.58 20.06 8.09
CA GLY A 256 -14.04 19.01 9.01
C GLY A 256 -14.24 17.63 8.37
N VAL A 257 -14.19 17.52 7.04
CA VAL A 257 -14.20 16.22 6.34
C VAL A 257 -12.76 15.70 6.27
N GLY A 258 -12.33 14.97 7.30
CA GLY A 258 -11.01 14.34 7.31
C GLY A 258 -10.74 13.50 6.04
N GLY A 259 -9.51 13.57 5.51
CA GLY A 259 -9.11 12.74 4.37
C GLY A 259 -8.21 13.41 3.32
N GLY A 260 -7.90 14.71 3.46
CA GLY A 260 -7.00 15.43 2.56
C GLY A 260 -5.54 14.99 2.60
N GLY A 261 -5.05 14.50 3.75
CA GLY A 261 -3.65 14.13 3.92
C GLY A 261 -3.13 13.17 2.85
N LEU A 262 -3.84 12.07 2.55
CA LEU A 262 -3.39 11.12 1.53
C LEU A 262 -3.42 11.70 0.10
N TYR A 263 -4.38 12.59 -0.20
CA TYR A 263 -4.40 13.29 -1.48
C TYR A 263 -3.22 14.25 -1.57
N LEU A 264 -2.95 15.03 -0.51
CA LEU A 264 -1.79 15.92 -0.43
C LEU A 264 -0.47 15.15 -0.59
N THR A 265 -0.31 14.02 0.12
CA THR A 265 0.87 13.15 -0.06
C THR A 265 1.06 12.75 -1.51
N TRP A 266 -0.01 12.35 -2.20
CA TRP A 266 0.06 12.00 -3.63
C TRP A 266 0.40 13.20 -4.51
N ARG A 267 -0.21 14.37 -4.28
CA ARG A 267 0.08 15.60 -5.04
C ARG A 267 1.52 16.06 -4.88
N MET A 268 2.07 15.97 -3.67
CA MET A 268 3.42 16.45 -3.33
C MET A 268 4.52 15.48 -3.79
N SER A 269 4.18 14.21 -4.05
CA SER A 269 5.12 13.19 -4.53
C SER A 269 5.13 13.09 -6.05
N ASP A 270 6.28 12.80 -6.66
CA ASP A 270 6.35 12.48 -8.11
C ASP A 270 5.94 11.01 -8.36
N TYR A 271 6.03 10.16 -7.34
CA TYR A 271 5.48 8.80 -7.32
C TYR A 271 5.11 8.38 -5.89
N LEU A 272 3.92 7.80 -5.71
CA LEU A 272 3.43 7.31 -4.42
C LEU A 272 3.19 5.81 -4.41
N GLN A 273 3.74 5.10 -3.43
CA GLN A 273 3.45 3.70 -3.20
C GLN A 273 2.93 3.48 -1.80
N LEU A 274 1.86 2.70 -1.69
CA LEU A 274 1.33 2.23 -0.41
C LEU A 274 1.41 0.72 -0.42
N ARG A 275 1.97 0.14 0.63
CA ARG A 275 1.98 -1.30 0.87
C ARG A 275 1.28 -1.59 2.18
N VAL A 276 0.34 -2.52 2.15
CA VAL A 276 -0.40 -2.92 3.34
C VAL A 276 -0.38 -4.43 3.47
N ILE A 277 0.11 -4.89 4.62
CA ILE A 277 -0.12 -6.23 5.14
C ILE A 277 -1.24 -6.10 6.17
N PRO A 278 -2.46 -6.57 5.88
CA PRO A 278 -3.62 -6.24 6.70
C PRO A 278 -3.44 -6.65 8.15
N TYR A 279 -3.80 -5.74 9.06
CA TYR A 279 -3.70 -5.92 10.52
C TYR A 279 -2.27 -6.17 11.03
N LYS A 280 -1.25 -5.85 10.23
CA LYS A 280 0.16 -6.02 10.60
C LYS A 280 1.02 -4.82 10.29
N GLN A 281 0.86 -4.25 9.10
CA GLN A 281 1.76 -3.19 8.64
C GLN A 281 1.14 -2.33 7.55
N THR A 282 1.34 -1.02 7.65
CA THR A 282 1.21 -0.10 6.51
C THR A 282 2.59 0.51 6.25
N GLN A 283 3.03 0.55 5.01
CA GLN A 283 4.18 1.31 4.55
C GLN A 283 3.71 2.30 3.48
N VAL A 284 3.95 3.58 3.67
CA VAL A 284 3.69 4.62 2.68
C VAL A 284 5.02 5.19 2.23
N SER A 285 5.33 5.02 0.95
CA SER A 285 6.57 5.45 0.34
C SER A 285 6.32 6.49 -0.75
N ALA A 286 6.89 7.67 -0.59
CA ALA A 286 6.83 8.75 -1.56
C ALA A 286 8.22 9.00 -2.16
N PHE A 287 8.26 9.23 -3.47
CA PHE A 287 9.49 9.51 -4.19
C PHE A 287 9.39 10.87 -4.89
N LEU A 288 10.45 11.66 -4.78
CA LEU A 288 10.53 13.02 -5.30
C LEU A 288 11.90 13.22 -5.96
N ASP A 289 11.92 13.71 -7.20
CA ASP A 289 13.13 14.20 -7.83
C ASP A 289 13.40 15.62 -7.35
N LEU A 290 14.46 15.78 -6.56
CA LEU A 290 14.85 17.03 -5.94
C LEU A 290 15.29 18.10 -6.96
N ASN A 291 15.58 17.71 -8.20
CA ASN A 291 15.95 18.64 -9.27
C ASN A 291 14.73 19.25 -9.99
N ASN A 292 13.58 18.60 -9.94
CA ASN A 292 12.41 19.08 -10.68
C ASN A 292 11.67 20.13 -9.85
N PRO A 293 11.10 21.18 -10.48
CA PRO A 293 10.17 22.05 -9.80
C PRO A 293 8.93 21.27 -9.36
N PHE A 294 8.29 21.74 -8.30
CA PHE A 294 6.98 21.25 -7.92
C PHE A 294 5.95 21.68 -8.99
N ASP A 295 5.15 20.73 -9.46
CA ASP A 295 4.10 20.96 -10.45
C ASP A 295 2.74 20.62 -9.83
N GLU A 296 1.98 21.67 -9.51
CA GLU A 296 0.64 21.60 -8.92
C GLU A 296 -0.42 20.95 -9.83
N VAL A 297 -0.11 20.71 -11.11
CA VAL A 297 -1.03 20.12 -12.10
C VAL A 297 -0.56 18.74 -12.55
N ALA A 298 0.70 18.36 -12.30
CA ALA A 298 1.25 17.06 -12.65
C ALA A 298 0.40 15.91 -12.09
N GLU A 299 0.25 14.85 -12.87
CA GLU A 299 -0.49 13.67 -12.47
C GLU A 299 0.46 12.52 -12.19
N ASN A 300 0.79 12.39 -10.91
CA ASN A 300 1.84 11.52 -10.45
C ASN A 300 1.35 10.07 -10.37
N GLY A 301 2.23 9.13 -10.69
CA GLY A 301 1.88 7.71 -10.61
C GLY A 301 1.65 7.27 -9.15
N PHE A 302 0.79 6.27 -8.97
CA PHE A 302 0.67 5.61 -7.68
C PHE A 302 0.43 4.11 -7.77
N GLN A 303 0.82 3.39 -6.72
CA GLN A 303 0.49 1.98 -6.55
C GLN A 303 0.04 1.70 -5.13
N PHE A 304 -1.09 1.00 -4.98
CA PHE A 304 -1.56 0.48 -3.71
C PHE A 304 -1.45 -1.06 -3.73
N LEU A 305 -0.56 -1.59 -2.91
CA LEU A 305 -0.20 -3.01 -2.83
C LEU A 305 -0.77 -3.61 -1.53
N TYR A 306 -1.92 -4.26 -1.63
CA TYR A 306 -2.63 -4.92 -0.52
C TYR A 306 -2.43 -6.46 -0.53
N HIS A 307 -1.71 -7.00 0.45
CA HIS A 307 -1.25 -8.42 0.44
C HIS A 307 -2.26 -9.43 1.02
N ASN A 308 -3.56 -9.18 0.85
CA ASN A 308 -4.61 -10.16 1.14
C ASN A 308 -5.89 -9.82 0.37
N GLU A 309 -6.28 -10.61 -0.63
CA GLU A 309 -7.50 -10.33 -1.41
C GLU A 309 -8.78 -10.94 -0.78
N VAL A 310 -8.67 -11.80 0.23
CA VAL A 310 -9.81 -12.56 0.81
C VAL A 310 -10.86 -11.66 1.48
N HIS A 311 -10.53 -10.40 1.75
CA HIS A 311 -11.42 -9.43 2.40
C HIS A 311 -11.55 -8.11 1.63
N GLU A 312 -11.14 -8.05 0.36
CA GLU A 312 -11.26 -6.83 -0.43
C GLU A 312 -12.69 -6.61 -0.92
N ASN A 313 -13.45 -5.76 -0.22
CA ASN A 313 -14.71 -5.24 -0.71
C ASN A 313 -14.44 -4.20 -1.82
N ILE A 314 -14.62 -4.62 -3.08
CA ILE A 314 -14.73 -3.71 -4.22
C ILE A 314 -16.10 -3.05 -4.12
N ASN A 315 -16.18 -1.72 -4.23
CA ASN A 315 -17.46 -1.01 -4.22
C ASN A 315 -18.28 -1.44 -5.45
N SER A 316 -19.27 -2.31 -5.23
CA SER A 316 -20.33 -2.61 -6.20
C SER A 316 -21.36 -1.49 -6.25
#